data_AF-A0A7X8G1L3-F1
#
_entry.id   AF-A0A7X8G1L3-F1
#
_cell.length_a   1.000
_cell.length_b   1.000
_cell.length_c   1.000
_cell.angle_alpha   90.00
_cell.angle_beta   90.00
_cell.angle_gamma   90.00
#
_symmetry.space_group_name_H-M   'P 1'
#
loop_
_entity.id
_entity.type
_entity.pdbx_description
1 polymer ?
#
loop_
_entity_poly.entity_id
_entity_poly.type
_entity_poly.pdbx_seq_one_letter_code
_entity_poly.pdbx_strand_id
1 'polypeptide(L)'
;EPKKGHEKALFISNRRTRFSQKGIQHMLDKYLTLAGLAGKGYSPHKLRHTAATLMYQHGHVDIRSLQEILGHESISTTQIYTHINKELLRDAVKQNPLNDISEE
;
A
#
# COMPACT_ATOMS: atom_id res chain seq x y z
N GLU A 1 22.49 -15.96 -16.35
CA GLU A 1 22.05 -17.25 -15.77
C GLU A 1 21.91 -17.23 -14.25
N PRO A 2 20.68 -17.39 -13.73
CA PRO A 2 20.41 -17.68 -12.31
C PRO A 2 21.10 -18.98 -11.86
N LYS A 3 21.45 -19.08 -10.57
CA LYS A 3 21.91 -20.35 -9.97
C LYS A 3 20.77 -21.37 -9.96
N LYS A 4 21.15 -22.65 -9.97
CA LYS A 4 20.22 -23.78 -9.88
C LYS A 4 19.28 -23.60 -8.67
N GLY A 5 17.97 -23.73 -8.87
CA GLY A 5 16.93 -23.51 -7.85
C GLY A 5 16.43 -22.07 -7.73
N HIS A 6 16.93 -21.14 -8.54
CA HIS A 6 16.50 -19.74 -8.58
C HIS A 6 16.00 -19.27 -9.96
N GLU A 7 15.83 -20.18 -10.91
CA GLU A 7 15.51 -19.91 -12.32
C GLU A 7 14.16 -19.20 -12.50
N LYS A 8 13.18 -19.50 -11.63
CA LYS A 8 11.84 -18.90 -11.65
C LYS A 8 11.71 -17.57 -10.89
N ALA A 9 12.78 -17.08 -10.28
CA ALA A 9 12.68 -15.84 -9.52
C ALA A 9 12.65 -14.63 -10.46
N LEU A 10 11.61 -13.79 -10.36
CA LEU A 10 11.48 -12.56 -11.14
C LEU A 10 12.64 -11.58 -10.87
N PHE A 11 13.05 -11.47 -9.60
CA PHE A 11 14.16 -10.62 -9.17
C PHE A 11 15.36 -11.45 -8.72
N ILE A 12 16.50 -11.20 -9.36
CA ILE A 12 17.77 -11.88 -9.12
C ILE A 12 18.77 -10.89 -8.53
N SER A 13 19.49 -11.31 -7.50
CA SER A 13 20.58 -10.53 -6.90
C SER A 13 21.89 -10.68 -7.68
N ASN A 14 22.89 -9.84 -7.37
CA ASN A 14 24.24 -9.96 -7.94
C ASN A 14 24.90 -11.32 -7.69
N ARG A 15 24.45 -12.08 -6.69
CA ARG A 15 24.92 -13.45 -6.40
C ARG A 15 24.24 -14.51 -7.28
N ARG A 16 23.41 -14.09 -8.24
CA ARG A 16 22.60 -14.92 -9.14
C ARG A 16 21.56 -15.80 -8.42
N THR A 17 21.17 -15.41 -7.21
CA THR A 17 20.12 -16.07 -6.43
C THR A 17 18.89 -15.18 -6.33
N ARG A 18 17.73 -15.77 -5.97
CA ARG A 18 16.52 -15.02 -5.58
C ARG A 18 16.88 -13.91 -4.60
N PHE A 19 16.31 -12.73 -4.82
CA PHE A 19 16.48 -11.62 -3.89
C PHE A 19 15.90 -11.94 -2.51
N SER A 20 16.67 -11.75 -1.45
CA SER A 20 16.22 -12.02 -0.08
C SER A 20 15.49 -10.81 0.51
N GLN A 21 14.62 -11.05 1.48
CA GLN A 21 13.92 -9.99 2.20
C GLN A 21 14.91 -9.00 2.85
N LYS A 22 15.97 -9.52 3.49
CA LYS A 22 17.06 -8.69 4.05
C LYS A 22 17.77 -7.87 2.97
N GLY A 23 17.96 -8.44 1.79
CA GLY A 23 18.51 -7.71 0.65
C GLY A 23 17.63 -6.53 0.25
N ILE A 24 16.31 -6.71 0.22
CA ILE A 24 15.37 -5.63 -0.11
C ILE A 24 15.42 -4.54 0.96
N GLN A 25 15.46 -4.91 2.24
CA GLN A 25 15.59 -3.96 3.35
C GLN A 25 16.87 -3.13 3.21
N HIS A 26 18.02 -3.79 2.99
CA HIS A 26 19.29 -3.09 2.83
C HIS A 26 19.31 -2.16 1.60
N MET A 27 18.70 -2.59 0.49
CA MET A 27 18.54 -1.76 -0.70
C MET A 27 17.68 -0.53 -0.39
N LEU A 28 16.58 -0.71 0.34
CA LEU A 28 15.73 0.40 0.76
C LEU A 28 16.50 1.37 1.67
N ASP A 29 17.24 0.88 2.66
CA ASP A 29 18.04 1.71 3.57
C ASP A 29 19.05 2.58 2.82
N LYS A 30 19.69 2.01 1.79
CA LYS A 30 20.58 2.76 0.89
C LYS A 30 19.85 3.93 0.23
N TYR A 31 18.67 3.70 -0.36
CA TYR A 31 17.94 4.76 -1.04
C TYR A 31 17.32 5.77 -0.07
N LEU A 32 16.90 5.34 1.12
CA LEU A 32 16.46 6.26 2.18
C LEU A 32 17.59 7.20 2.60
N THR A 33 18.81 6.68 2.70
CA THR A 33 19.99 7.52 3.00
C THR A 33 20.25 8.53 1.91
N LEU A 34 20.23 8.10 0.64
CA LEU A 34 20.42 9.00 -0.51
C LEU A 34 19.32 10.07 -0.62
N ALA A 35 18.10 9.76 -0.20
CA ALA A 35 16.98 10.69 -0.17
C ALA A 35 16.96 11.62 1.07
N GLY A 36 17.92 11.53 1.99
CA GLY A 36 17.91 12.31 3.24
C GLY A 36 16.81 11.86 4.23
N LEU A 37 16.36 10.61 4.12
CA LEU A 37 15.28 10.01 4.91
C LEU A 37 15.78 8.91 5.86
N ALA A 38 17.09 8.70 5.96
CA ALA A 38 17.67 7.75 6.91
C ALA A 38 17.24 8.04 8.35
N GLY A 39 17.07 6.98 9.16
CA GLY A 39 16.70 7.09 10.57
C GLY A 39 15.24 7.45 10.86
N LYS A 40 14.44 7.77 9.83
CA LYS A 40 13.00 8.08 10.00
C LYS A 40 12.10 6.86 10.18
N GLY A 41 12.70 5.67 10.29
CA GLY A 41 11.98 4.42 10.52
C GLY A 41 11.09 3.97 9.36
N TYR A 42 11.40 4.35 8.12
CA TYR A 42 10.71 3.83 6.93
C TYR A 42 11.07 2.38 6.68
N SER A 43 10.13 1.61 6.13
CA SER A 43 10.30 0.18 5.86
C SER A 43 9.47 -0.23 4.63
N PRO A 44 9.71 -1.41 4.03
CA PRO A 44 8.89 -1.88 2.90
C PRO A 44 7.40 -1.96 3.27
N HIS A 45 7.09 -2.29 4.52
CA HIS A 45 5.71 -2.34 5.01
C HIS A 45 5.09 -0.94 5.07
N LYS A 46 5.82 0.08 5.57
CA LYS A 46 5.34 1.47 5.57
C LYS A 46 5.15 2.03 4.16
N LEU A 47 6.05 1.71 3.23
CA LEU A 47 5.88 2.08 1.82
C LEU A 47 4.64 1.45 1.20
N ARG A 48 4.36 0.18 1.53
CA ARG A 48 3.13 -0.49 1.12
C ARG A 48 1.88 0.19 1.70
N HIS A 49 1.93 0.65 2.96
CA HIS A 49 0.84 1.42 3.54
C HIS A 49 0.61 2.75 2.82
N THR A 50 1.69 3.46 2.48
CA THR A 50 1.60 4.69 1.69
C THR A 50 1.00 4.44 0.31
N ALA A 51 1.44 3.40 -0.40
CA ALA A 51 0.88 3.04 -1.71
C ALA A 51 -0.62 2.72 -1.62
N ALA A 52 -1.03 1.94 -0.61
CA ALA A 52 -2.43 1.62 -0.37
C ALA A 52 -3.28 2.87 -0.10
N THR A 53 -2.77 3.77 0.74
CA THR A 53 -3.42 5.04 1.07
C THR A 53 -3.61 5.91 -0.18
N LEU A 54 -2.57 6.04 -1.01
CA LEU A 54 -2.63 6.84 -2.24
C LEU A 54 -3.62 6.25 -3.26
N MET A 55 -3.67 4.92 -3.39
CA MET A 55 -4.66 4.24 -4.26
C MET A 55 -6.09 4.48 -3.77
N TYR A 56 -6.33 4.45 -2.46
CA TYR A 56 -7.65 4.72 -1.89
C TYR A 56 -8.06 6.19 -2.04
N GLN A 57 -7.15 7.13 -1.75
CA GLN A 57 -7.45 8.56 -1.78
C GLN A 57 -7.59 9.12 -3.21
N HIS A 58 -6.75 8.67 -4.14
CA HIS A 58 -6.64 9.29 -5.47
C HIS A 58 -6.97 8.34 -6.62
N GLY A 59 -6.88 7.03 -6.40
CA GLY A 59 -7.11 6.02 -7.43
C GLY A 59 -8.59 5.69 -7.67
N HIS A 60 -9.51 6.25 -6.88
CA HIS A 60 -10.94 5.85 -6.87
C HIS A 60 -11.11 4.33 -6.71
N VAL A 61 -10.16 3.69 -6.03
CA VAL A 61 -10.14 2.24 -5.82
C VAL A 61 -10.95 1.95 -4.56
N ASP A 62 -12.04 1.20 -4.70
CA ASP A 62 -12.83 0.75 -3.57
C ASP A 62 -12.01 -0.14 -2.62
N ILE A 63 -12.38 -0.16 -1.35
CA ILE A 63 -11.67 -0.87 -0.30
C ILE A 63 -11.58 -2.39 -0.54
N ARG A 64 -12.55 -2.98 -1.24
CA ARG A 64 -12.50 -4.39 -1.65
C ARG A 64 -11.42 -4.65 -2.68
N SER A 65 -11.35 -3.81 -3.72
CA SER A 65 -10.28 -3.88 -4.71
C SER A 65 -8.90 -3.65 -4.08
N LEU A 66 -8.81 -2.75 -3.10
CA LEU A 66 -7.57 -2.52 -2.36
C LEU A 66 -7.15 -3.75 -1.54
N GLN A 67 -8.10 -4.46 -0.92
CA GLN A 67 -7.83 -5.71 -0.21
C GLN A 67 -7.24 -6.77 -1.14
N GLU A 68 -7.81 -6.94 -2.34
CA GLU A 68 -7.31 -7.88 -3.35
C GLU A 68 -5.91 -7.52 -3.85
N ILE A 69 -5.67 -6.25 -4.18
CA ILE A 69 -4.36 -5.75 -4.62
C ILE A 69 -3.28 -5.99 -3.55
N LEU A 70 -3.65 -5.84 -2.28
CA LEU A 70 -2.75 -6.09 -1.18
C LEU A 70 -2.64 -7.59 -0.86
N GLY A 71 -3.68 -8.40 -1.10
CA GLY A 71 -3.69 -9.81 -0.73
C GLY A 71 -3.74 -10.01 0.80
N HIS A 72 -4.49 -9.15 1.51
CA HIS A 72 -4.73 -9.32 2.95
C HIS A 72 -5.85 -10.35 3.18
N GLU A 73 -5.60 -11.37 4.00
CA GLU A 73 -6.62 -12.36 4.42
C GLU A 73 -7.75 -11.74 5.25
N SER A 74 -7.52 -10.56 5.86
CA SER A 74 -8.52 -9.87 6.68
C SER A 74 -8.74 -8.42 6.24
N ILE A 75 -10.03 -8.03 6.18
CA ILE A 75 -10.53 -6.66 5.94
C ILE A 75 -10.12 -5.70 7.06
N SER A 76 -9.88 -6.20 8.28
CA SER A 76 -9.55 -5.38 9.46
C SER A 76 -8.29 -4.52 9.24
N THR A 77 -7.31 -5.03 8.49
CA THR A 77 -6.06 -4.31 8.19
C THR A 77 -6.24 -3.21 7.14
N THR A 78 -7.30 -3.30 6.34
CA THR A 78 -7.62 -2.35 5.27
C THR A 78 -8.61 -1.27 5.76
N GLN A 79 -9.41 -1.57 6.80
CA GLN A 79 -10.28 -0.59 7.47
C GLN A 79 -9.52 0.60 8.07
N ILE A 80 -8.23 0.46 8.35
CA ILE A 80 -7.38 1.56 8.83
C ILE A 80 -7.35 2.73 7.82
N TYR A 81 -7.55 2.46 6.52
CA TYR A 81 -7.53 3.48 5.46
C TYR A 81 -8.86 4.22 5.27
N THR A 82 -9.99 3.71 5.78
CA THR A 82 -11.30 4.37 5.61
C THR A 82 -11.35 5.70 6.36
N HIS A 83 -10.64 5.82 7.49
CA HIS A 83 -10.55 7.06 8.27
C HIS A 83 -9.86 8.21 7.52
N ILE A 84 -9.12 7.89 6.46
CA ILE A 84 -8.31 8.86 5.70
C ILE A 84 -9.19 9.66 4.73
N ASN A 85 -10.37 9.15 4.35
CA ASN A 85 -11.28 9.86 3.44
C ASN A 85 -12.61 10.24 4.12
N LYS A 86 -12.53 11.14 5.11
CA LYS A 86 -13.72 11.74 5.74
C LYS A 86 -14.55 12.59 4.76
N GLU A 87 -13.94 13.10 3.69
CA GLU A 87 -14.66 13.83 2.65
C GLU A 87 -15.56 12.91 1.83
N LEU A 88 -15.08 11.73 1.41
CA LEU A 88 -15.91 10.74 0.71
C LEU A 88 -17.12 10.30 1.55
N LEU A 89 -16.95 10.14 2.86
CA LEU A 89 -18.08 9.86 3.77
C LEU A 89 -19.07 11.03 3.83
N ARG A 90 -18.58 12.28 3.88
CA ARG A 90 -19.43 13.47 3.86
C ARG A 90 -20.18 13.59 2.54
N ASP A 91 -19.53 13.33 1.42
CA ASP A 91 -20.14 13.39 0.10
C ASP A 91 -21.16 12.28 -0.09
N ALA A 92 -20.88 11.07 0.39
CA ALA A 92 -21.85 9.97 0.40
C ALA A 92 -23.10 10.30 1.24
N VAL A 93 -22.94 10.96 2.40
CA VAL A 93 -24.07 11.43 3.22
C VAL A 93 -24.86 12.51 2.49
N LYS A 94 -24.20 13.48 1.83
CA LYS A 94 -24.86 14.52 1.04
C LYS A 94 -25.63 13.96 -0.17
N GLN A 95 -25.12 12.88 -0.78
CA GLN A 95 -25.78 12.21 -1.90
C GLN A 95 -26.91 11.26 -1.45
N ASN A 96 -27.19 11.15 -0.15
CA ASN A 96 -28.33 10.38 0.32
C ASN A 96 -29.63 11.01 -0.20
N PRO A 97 -30.47 10.27 -0.95
CA PRO A 97 -31.75 10.78 -1.46
C PRO A 97 -32.70 11.28 -0.37
N LEU A 98 -32.46 10.87 0.88
CA LEU A 98 -33.25 11.29 2.05
C LEU A 98 -32.73 12.57 2.71
N ASN A 99 -31.61 13.14 2.24
CA ASN A 99 -31.01 14.33 2.83
C ASN A 99 -31.80 15.62 2.56
N ASP A 100 -32.62 15.64 1.50
CA ASP A 100 -33.42 16.81 1.11
C ASP A 100 -34.87 16.77 1.64
N ILE A 101 -35.23 15.77 2.45
CA ILE A 101 -36.62 15.53 2.90
C ILE A 101 -36.90 16.15 4.28
N SER A 102 -36.09 17.11 4.74
CA SER A 102 -36.21 17.69 6.09
C SER A 102 -36.77 19.12 6.14
N GLU A 103 -37.51 19.55 5.12
CA GLU A 103 -38.18 20.87 5.09
C GLU A 103 -39.64 20.71 4.60
N GLU A 104 -40.50 20.10 5.42
CA GLU A 104 -41.97 20.26 5.36
C GLU A 104 -42.56 20.37 6.79
#